data_AF-A0A5D4T4D6-F1
#
_entry.id   AF-A0A5D4T4D6-F1
#
_cell.length_a   1.000
_cell.length_b   1.000
_cell.length_c   1.000
_cell.angle_alpha   90.00
_cell.angle_beta   90.00
_cell.angle_gamma   90.00
#
_symmetry.space_group_name_H-M   'P 1'
#
loop_
_entity.id
_entity.type
_entity.pdbx_description
1 polymer ?
#
loop_
_entity_poly.entity_id
_entity_poly.type
_entity_poly.pdbx_seq_one_letter_code
_entity_poly.pdbx_strand_id
1 'polypeptide(L)'
;MMDWSELNVVAILIGAILYAVYGGIYYTIMLGKKKETPFKQTEGPLKYVVSIMIAFVSSSIVASFVQAAGAEGILSGLIVGSLIGIIITLVYLKNTLFGLVTKKAFFIAVGDHLIIFALLGTVHGVINGM
;
A
#
# COMPACT_ATOMS: atom_id res chain seq x y z
N MET A 1 17.51 6.99 -16.64
CA MET A 1 16.23 7.72 -16.86
C MET A 1 15.12 6.72 -16.65
N MET A 2 13.98 7.13 -16.06
CA MET A 2 12.84 6.24 -15.90
C MET A 2 12.17 6.01 -17.26
N ASP A 3 12.00 4.76 -17.67
CA ASP A 3 11.28 4.41 -18.89
C ASP A 3 9.88 3.88 -18.53
N TRP A 4 8.91 4.78 -18.67
CA TRP A 4 7.51 4.49 -18.40
C TRP A 4 6.90 3.47 -19.38
N SER A 5 7.53 3.27 -20.55
CA SER A 5 7.09 2.29 -21.54
C SER A 5 7.51 0.86 -21.19
N GLU A 6 8.51 0.72 -20.31
CA GLU A 6 9.02 -0.58 -19.82
C GLU A 6 8.34 -1.03 -18.51
N LEU A 7 7.37 -0.28 -17.99
CA LEU A 7 6.63 -0.72 -16.81
C LEU A 7 5.76 -1.92 -17.14
N ASN A 8 5.96 -3.00 -16.39
CA ASN A 8 5.20 -4.23 -16.58
C ASN A 8 3.73 -4.04 -16.17
N VAL A 9 2.87 -3.85 -17.16
CA VAL A 9 1.42 -3.64 -16.97
C VAL A 9 0.80 -4.83 -16.21
N VAL A 10 1.24 -6.06 -16.48
CA VAL A 10 0.73 -7.25 -15.80
C VAL A 10 1.07 -7.21 -14.31
N ALA A 11 2.31 -6.82 -13.95
CA ALA A 11 2.71 -6.63 -12.56
C ALA A 11 1.85 -5.55 -11.87
N ILE A 12 1.55 -4.45 -12.57
CA ILE A 12 0.68 -3.39 -12.05
C ILE A 12 -0.73 -3.91 -11.77
N LEU A 13 -1.33 -4.65 -12.71
CA LEU A 13 -2.68 -5.23 -12.54
C LEU A 13 -2.72 -6.21 -11.35
N ILE A 14 -1.74 -7.13 -11.26
CA ILE A 14 -1.64 -8.10 -10.18
C ILE A 14 -1.46 -7.38 -8.84
N GLY A 15 -0.56 -6.40 -8.78
CA GLY A 15 -0.34 -5.59 -7.59
C GLY A 15 -1.59 -4.83 -7.16
N ALA A 16 -2.34 -4.24 -8.10
CA ALA A 16 -3.57 -3.53 -7.79
C ALA A 16 -4.65 -4.46 -7.20
N ILE A 17 -4.80 -5.67 -7.77
CA ILE A 17 -5.71 -6.69 -7.24
C ILE A 17 -5.27 -7.11 -5.84
N LEU A 18 -3.97 -7.37 -5.63
CA LEU A 18 -3.42 -7.74 -4.33
C LEU A 18 -3.70 -6.66 -3.28
N TYR A 19 -3.49 -5.39 -3.62
CA TYR A 19 -3.80 -4.25 -2.75
C TYR A 19 -5.27 -4.19 -2.39
N ALA A 20 -6.17 -4.28 -3.37
CA ALA A 20 -7.60 -4.21 -3.13
C ALA A 20 -8.09 -5.36 -2.24
N VAL A 21 -7.65 -6.59 -2.51
CA VAL A 21 -8.01 -7.78 -1.74
C VAL A 21 -7.45 -7.70 -0.32
N TYR A 22 -6.16 -7.37 -0.18
CA TYR A 22 -5.54 -7.23 1.13
C TYR A 22 -6.23 -6.15 1.97
N GLY A 23 -6.43 -4.95 1.41
CA GLY A 23 -7.11 -3.86 2.11
C GLY A 23 -8.53 -4.25 2.52
N GLY A 24 -9.29 -4.90 1.63
CA GLY A 24 -10.62 -5.42 1.94
C GLY A 24 -10.63 -6.37 3.13
N ILE A 25 -9.72 -7.35 3.16
CA ILE A 25 -9.57 -8.30 4.27
C ILE A 25 -9.13 -7.57 5.54
N TYR A 26 -8.06 -6.78 5.46
CA TYR A 26 -7.44 -6.11 6.59
C TYR A 26 -8.42 -5.18 7.32
N TYR A 27 -9.09 -4.30 6.57
CA TYR A 27 -10.05 -3.38 7.16
C TYR A 27 -11.31 -4.08 7.67
N THR A 28 -11.74 -5.18 7.04
CA THR A 28 -12.85 -5.99 7.58
C THR A 28 -12.50 -6.57 8.94
N ILE A 29 -11.28 -7.08 9.13
CA ILE A 29 -10.82 -7.63 10.42
C ILE A 29 -10.62 -6.53 11.46
N MET A 30 -9.96 -5.44 11.09
CA MET A 30 -9.57 -4.38 12.02
C MET A 30 -10.73 -3.44 12.39
N LEU A 31 -11.73 -3.28 11.52
CA LEU A 31 -12.86 -2.36 11.71
C LEU A 31 -14.22 -3.06 11.89
N GLY A 32 -14.38 -4.31 11.43
CA GLY A 32 -15.67 -5.01 11.28
C GLY A 32 -16.46 -5.32 12.56
N LYS A 33 -16.05 -4.82 13.74
CA LYS A 33 -16.73 -5.07 15.02
C LYS A 33 -17.19 -3.82 15.78
N LYS A 34 -16.98 -2.59 15.27
CA LYS A 34 -17.33 -1.37 16.02
C LYS A 34 -18.32 -0.48 15.26
N LYS A 35 -19.55 -0.40 15.78
CA LYS A 35 -20.52 0.68 15.49
C LYS A 35 -20.01 2.05 15.95
N GLU A 36 -19.04 2.07 16.86
CA GLU A 36 -18.39 3.28 17.36
C GLU A 36 -16.91 3.26 16.98
N THR A 37 -16.63 3.55 15.71
CA THR A 37 -15.35 4.16 15.39
C THR A 37 -15.48 5.65 15.73
N PRO A 38 -14.54 6.28 16.45
CA PRO A 38 -14.54 7.74 16.62
C PRO A 38 -14.33 8.48 15.28
N PHE A 39 -14.22 7.75 14.18
CA PHE A 39 -14.04 8.24 12.83
C PHE A 39 -15.35 8.08 12.05
N LYS A 40 -15.88 9.20 11.57
CA LYS A 40 -17.00 9.23 10.63
C LYS A 40 -16.47 8.69 9.30
N GLN A 41 -16.89 7.50 8.89
CA GLN A 41 -16.53 6.97 7.59
C GLN A 41 -17.36 7.64 6.50
N THR A 42 -16.79 7.76 5.30
CA THR A 42 -17.58 8.07 4.10
C THR A 42 -18.62 6.97 3.88
N GLU A 43 -19.87 7.39 3.71
CA GLU A 43 -20.99 6.49 3.40
C GLU A 43 -21.11 6.26 1.89
N GLY A 44 -21.76 5.16 1.52
CA GLY A 44 -22.06 4.83 0.13
C GLY A 44 -20.91 4.16 -0.64
N PRO A 45 -21.14 3.86 -1.93
CA PRO A 45 -20.26 3.03 -2.75
C PRO A 45 -18.97 3.74 -3.19
N LEU A 46 -18.94 5.08 -3.15
CA LEU A 46 -17.84 5.88 -3.69
C LEU A 46 -16.49 5.53 -3.07
N LYS A 47 -16.45 5.24 -1.77
CA LYS A 47 -15.19 4.86 -1.09
C LYS A 47 -14.54 3.62 -1.72
N TYR A 48 -15.34 2.66 -2.18
CA TYR A 48 -14.82 1.44 -2.80
C TYR A 48 -14.25 1.71 -4.19
N VAL A 49 -14.93 2.55 -4.99
CA VAL A 49 -14.42 2.98 -6.30
C VAL A 49 -13.09 3.72 -6.14
N VAL A 50 -13.03 4.65 -5.18
CA VAL A 50 -11.80 5.39 -4.86
C VAL A 50 -10.70 4.46 -4.35
N SER A 51 -11.02 3.50 -3.49
CA SER A 51 -10.05 2.50 -3.01
C SER A 51 -9.45 1.67 -4.14
N ILE A 52 -10.26 1.27 -5.13
CA ILE A 52 -9.75 0.55 -6.31
C ILE A 52 -8.82 1.46 -7.12
N MET A 53 -9.20 2.70 -7.40
CA MET A 53 -8.32 3.64 -8.11
C MET A 53 -7.00 3.85 -7.37
N ILE A 54 -7.04 3.99 -6.04
CA ILE A 54 -5.84 4.09 -5.20
C ILE A 54 -4.97 2.84 -5.35
N ALA A 55 -5.56 1.64 -5.35
CA ALA A 55 -4.80 0.39 -5.53
C ALA A 55 -4.00 0.37 -6.84
N PHE A 56 -4.60 0.81 -7.95
CA PHE A 56 -3.89 0.95 -9.23
C PHE A 56 -2.77 1.98 -9.17
N VAL A 57 -3.05 3.17 -8.64
CA VAL A 57 -2.05 4.25 -8.52
C VAL A 57 -0.89 3.82 -7.63
N SER A 58 -1.17 3.22 -6.47
CA SER A 58 -0.15 2.71 -5.55
C SER A 58 0.69 1.62 -6.21
N SER A 59 0.07 0.68 -6.93
CA SER A 59 0.80 -0.36 -7.66
C SER A 59 1.74 0.21 -8.72
N SER A 60 1.28 1.17 -9.52
CA SER A 60 2.11 1.85 -10.54
C SER A 60 3.28 2.63 -9.93
N ILE A 61 3.03 3.32 -8.81
CA ILE A 61 4.09 4.05 -8.09
C ILE A 61 5.15 3.08 -7.57
N VAL A 62 4.75 1.97 -6.96
CA VAL A 62 5.70 0.96 -6.47
C VAL A 62 6.48 0.33 -7.61
N ALA A 63 5.83 0.02 -8.74
CA ALA A 63 6.50 -0.48 -9.95
C ALA A 63 7.62 0.47 -10.38
N SER A 64 7.34 1.78 -10.39
CA SER A 64 8.29 2.83 -10.74
C SER A 64 9.48 2.87 -9.77
N PHE A 65 9.24 2.74 -8.47
CA PHE A 65 10.33 2.70 -7.47
C PHE A 65 11.19 1.45 -7.60
N VAL A 66 10.59 0.28 -7.84
CA VAL A 66 11.31 -0.98 -8.02
C VAL A 66 12.17 -0.93 -9.28
N GLN A 67 11.62 -0.44 -10.41
CA GLN A 67 12.37 -0.26 -11.65
C GLN A 67 13.51 0.75 -11.47
N ALA A 68 13.23 1.92 -10.88
CA ALA A 68 14.24 2.96 -10.65
C ALA A 68 15.37 2.50 -9.72
N ALA A 69 15.08 1.60 -8.78
CA ALA A 69 16.07 1.00 -7.89
C ALA A 69 16.87 -0.16 -8.53
N GLY A 70 16.51 -0.59 -9.74
CA GLY A 70 17.06 -1.81 -10.34
C GLY A 70 16.83 -3.06 -9.48
N ALA A 71 15.71 -3.10 -8.75
CA ALA A 71 15.43 -4.14 -7.78
C ALA A 71 14.83 -5.38 -8.48
N GLU A 72 15.69 -6.37 -8.75
CA GLU A 72 15.31 -7.65 -9.33
C GLU A 72 15.21 -8.75 -8.27
N GLY A 73 14.09 -9.47 -8.25
CA GLY A 73 13.82 -10.59 -7.35
C GLY A 73 13.07 -10.23 -6.05
N ILE A 74 12.73 -11.28 -5.29
CA ILE A 74 11.90 -11.20 -4.09
C ILE A 74 12.49 -10.25 -3.04
N LEU A 75 13.77 -10.45 -2.70
CA LEU A 75 14.39 -9.77 -1.56
C LEU A 75 14.58 -8.26 -1.83
N SER A 76 15.09 -7.90 -3.00
CA SER A 76 15.32 -6.50 -3.39
C SER A 76 13.98 -5.74 -3.51
N GLY A 77 12.98 -6.35 -4.15
CA GLY A 77 11.62 -5.82 -4.24
C GLY A 77 10.97 -5.63 -2.86
N LEU A 78 11.10 -6.63 -1.97
CA LEU A 78 10.64 -6.55 -0.58
C LEU A 78 11.29 -5.38 0.16
N ILE A 79 12.59 -5.16 -0.01
CA ILE A 79 13.32 -4.05 0.61
C ILE A 79 12.75 -2.71 0.12
N VAL A 80 12.63 -2.52 -1.19
CA VAL A 80 12.08 -1.28 -1.77
C VAL A 80 10.67 -1.01 -1.25
N GLY A 81 9.80 -2.02 -1.29
CA GLY A 81 8.42 -1.92 -0.78
C GLY A 81 8.35 -1.61 0.71
N SER A 82 9.19 -2.27 1.51
CA SER A 82 9.24 -2.07 2.96
C SER A 82 9.72 -0.66 3.31
N LEU A 83 10.68 -0.10 2.57
CA LEU A 83 11.14 1.28 2.76
C LEU A 83 10.00 2.29 2.57
N ILE A 84 9.13 2.08 1.57
CA ILE A 84 7.93 2.90 1.36
C ILE A 84 7.00 2.79 2.58
N GLY A 85 6.73 1.56 3.04
CA GLY A 85 5.92 1.31 4.23
C GLY A 85 6.49 1.95 5.51
N ILE A 86 7.81 1.93 5.68
CA ILE A 86 8.52 2.60 6.78
C ILE A 86 8.36 4.12 6.71
N ILE A 87 8.52 4.72 5.53
CA ILE A 87 8.33 6.17 5.35
C ILE A 87 6.91 6.57 5.77
N ILE A 88 5.90 5.83 5.33
CA ILE A 88 4.51 6.08 5.70
C ILE A 88 4.31 5.93 7.21
N THR A 89 4.91 4.90 7.81
CA THR A 89 4.91 4.68 9.27
C THR A 89 5.48 5.89 10.02
N LEU A 90 6.59 6.45 9.56
CA LEU A 90 7.20 7.64 10.17
C LEU A 90 6.30 8.89 10.04
N VAL A 91 5.62 9.07 8.90
CA VAL A 91 4.64 10.15 8.71
C VAL A 91 3.48 10.01 9.70
N TYR A 92 2.93 8.81 9.86
CA TYR A 92 1.85 8.55 10.81
C TYR A 92 2.31 8.67 12.26
N LEU A 93 3.55 8.29 12.58
CA LEU A 93 4.14 8.46 13.90
C LEU A 93 4.23 9.94 14.25
N LYS A 94 4.81 10.76 13.36
CA LYS A 94 4.84 12.21 13.49
C LYS A 94 3.44 12.76 13.77
N ASN A 95 2.46 12.42 12.93
CA ASN A 95 1.09 12.93 13.08
C ASN A 95 0.46 12.50 14.42
N THR A 96 0.79 11.32 14.92
CA THR A 96 0.33 10.84 16.24
C THR A 96 0.96 11.63 17.39
N LEU A 97 2.26 11.96 17.30
CA LEU A 97 2.96 12.76 18.31
C LEU A 97 2.40 14.18 18.41
N PHE A 98 1.91 14.75 17.31
CA PHE A 98 1.23 16.05 17.29
C PHE A 98 -0.28 15.98 17.58
N GLY A 99 -0.81 14.80 17.93
CA GLY A 99 -2.24 14.63 18.26
C GLY A 99 -3.19 14.69 17.05
N LEU A 100 -2.68 14.71 15.82
CA LEU A 100 -3.49 14.72 14.59
C LEU A 100 -4.10 13.34 14.28
N VAL A 101 -3.48 12.27 14.77
CA VAL A 101 -3.92 10.88 14.57
C VAL A 101 -3.93 10.16 15.92
N THR A 102 -5.00 9.40 16.20
CA THR A 102 -5.06 8.59 17.43
C THR A 102 -4.08 7.42 17.37
N LYS A 103 -3.56 6.97 18.52
CA LYS A 103 -2.70 5.77 18.61
C LYS A 103 -3.33 4.54 17.95
N LYS A 104 -4.65 4.38 18.06
CA LYS A 104 -5.37 3.27 17.43
C LYS A 104 -5.33 3.37 15.90
N ALA A 105 -5.63 4.54 15.35
CA ALA A 105 -5.57 4.77 13.90
C ALA A 105 -4.14 4.62 13.36
N PHE A 106 -3.14 5.05 14.14
CA PHE A 106 -1.73 4.81 13.84
C PHE A 106 -1.42 3.32 13.65
N PHE A 107 -1.75 2.45 14.62
CA PHE A 107 -1.45 1.02 14.49
C PHE A 107 -2.18 0.34 13.31
N ILE A 108 -3.41 0.74 13.03
CA ILE A 108 -4.17 0.25 11.86
C ILE A 108 -3.47 0.70 10.56
N ALA A 109 -3.10 1.97 10.45
CA ALA A 109 -2.43 2.48 9.26
C ALA A 109 -1.06 1.84 9.04
N VAL A 110 -0.26 1.69 10.11
CA VAL A 110 1.06 1.05 10.03
C VAL A 110 0.95 -0.40 9.60
N GLY A 111 0.04 -1.17 10.19
CA GLY A 111 -0.15 -2.57 9.82
C GLY A 111 -0.58 -2.74 8.36
N ASP A 112 -1.49 -1.89 7.89
CA ASP A 112 -1.93 -1.87 6.48
C ASP A 112 -0.75 -1.56 5.53
N HIS A 113 -0.12 -0.39 5.71
CA HIS A 113 0.83 0.14 4.74
C HIS A 113 2.15 -0.62 4.76
N LEU A 114 2.65 -1.04 5.93
CA LEU A 114 3.91 -1.79 5.99
C LEU A 114 3.81 -3.11 5.23
N ILE A 115 2.70 -3.84 5.41
CA ILE A 115 2.50 -5.14 4.77
C ILE A 115 2.20 -4.97 3.29
N ILE A 116 1.28 -4.09 2.91
CA ILE A 116 0.88 -4.02 1.50
C ILE A 116 2.00 -3.49 0.61
N PHE A 117 2.75 -2.47 1.04
CA PHE A 117 3.85 -1.97 0.22
C PHE A 117 5.00 -2.96 0.12
N ALA A 118 5.29 -3.73 1.18
CA ALA A 118 6.24 -4.85 1.13
C ALA A 118 5.80 -5.93 0.12
N LEU A 119 4.52 -6.29 0.11
CA LEU A 119 3.94 -7.24 -0.84
C LEU A 119 3.99 -6.72 -2.28
N LEU A 120 3.61 -5.46 -2.51
CA LEU A 120 3.70 -4.83 -3.84
C LEU A 120 5.14 -4.81 -4.33
N GLY A 121 6.08 -4.37 -3.50
CA GLY A 121 7.50 -4.35 -3.86
C GLY A 121 7.99 -5.75 -4.25
N THR A 122 7.56 -6.77 -3.51
CA THR A 122 7.88 -8.17 -3.83
C THR A 122 7.30 -8.60 -5.19
N VAL A 123 6.02 -8.32 -5.44
CA VAL A 123 5.35 -8.66 -6.72
C VAL A 123 6.10 -8.02 -7.90
N HIS A 124 6.41 -6.74 -7.79
CA HIS A 124 7.12 -6.01 -8.84
C HIS A 124 8.57 -6.49 -9.00
N GLY A 125 9.27 -6.79 -7.90
CA GLY A 125 10.63 -7.33 -7.97
C GLY A 125 10.69 -8.71 -8.62
N VAL A 126 9.73 -9.59 -8.33
CA VAL A 126 9.61 -10.92 -8.96
C VAL A 126 9.34 -10.78 -10.44
N ILE A 127 8.30 -10.03 -10.82
CA ILE A 127 7.83 -10.01 -12.20
C ILE A 127 8.77 -9.20 -13.11
N ASN A 128 9.46 -8.18 -12.59
CA ASN A 128 10.48 -7.44 -13.36
C ASN A 128 11.81 -8.20 -13.47
N GLY A 129 12.07 -9.14 -12.56
CA GLY A 129 13.25 -10.02 -12.61
C GLY A 129 13.04 -11.31 -13.40
N MET A 130 11.86 -11.49 -14.01
CA MET A 130 11.53 -12.58 -14.94
C MET A 130 11.65 -12.11 -16.38
#